data_AF-A0A411PH66-F1
#
_entry.id   AF-A0A411PH66-F1
#
_cell.length_a   1.000
_cell.length_b   1.000
_cell.length_c   1.000
_cell.angle_alpha   90.00
_cell.angle_beta   90.00
_cell.angle_gamma   90.00
#
_symmetry.space_group_name_H-M   'P 1'
#
loop_
_entity.id
_entity.type
_entity.pdbx_description
1 polymer ?
#
loop_
_entity_poly.entity_id
_entity_poly.type
_entity_poly.pdbx_seq_one_letter_code
_entity_poly.pdbx_strand_id
1 'polypeptide(L)'
;MKKIYLSLLAASVIAGCSSTAPAPQVKHEFNYDYSKYNLDPTKAPAQNFDLSNWKITLPEMTTEGSRKGKALEINKHELSNQQTPYIHPEWFYTDSKTGALVFVSPNQAPTTKNSKNTRSELRAMLAEQYNDPKNNFVIKSHPQANSYGAIGGQLKATLSVDQVSTSGEYRKNNAFAVVIGQIHGSDNEPLKISYRKLPGHEFGSLSWNYELNPVPDLQDARDSNGKKLRKDIRHNVFGKYNLREHHDDPKDGIRLGEIFSYEVNVKDNIMHLTFTKNPGEKNEIVKTFEVDLAEGNYKGHEVDQGYGDDWMYYKAGVYNQCNTKASSSNCEWRGMEAGDYAKASFYELELNQ
;
A
#
# COMPACT_ATOMS: atom_id res chain seq x y z
N MET A 1 -39.63 -24.15 66.57
CA MET A 1 -40.00 -22.97 65.77
C MET A 1 -38.79 -22.51 64.97
N LYS A 2 -38.71 -22.89 63.69
CA LYS A 2 -37.74 -22.38 62.72
C LYS A 2 -38.50 -22.12 61.42
N LYS A 3 -38.61 -20.85 61.04
CA LYS A 3 -39.17 -20.39 59.76
C LYS A 3 -38.13 -20.68 58.69
N ILE A 4 -38.50 -21.43 57.65
CA ILE A 4 -37.70 -21.58 56.44
C ILE A 4 -38.32 -20.65 55.40
N TYR A 5 -37.54 -19.67 54.96
CA TYR A 5 -37.92 -18.70 53.94
C TYR A 5 -37.71 -19.30 52.56
N LEU A 6 -38.75 -19.22 51.73
CA LEU A 6 -38.69 -19.44 50.28
C LEU A 6 -37.93 -18.26 49.65
N SER A 7 -36.77 -18.52 49.06
CA SER A 7 -36.08 -17.56 48.19
C SER A 7 -36.41 -17.87 46.73
N LEU A 8 -37.23 -17.03 46.09
CA LEU A 8 -37.40 -17.02 44.64
C LEU A 8 -36.08 -16.55 43.99
N LEU A 9 -35.46 -17.42 43.19
CA LEU A 9 -34.39 -17.04 42.28
C LEU A 9 -35.03 -16.45 41.01
N ALA A 10 -34.94 -15.13 40.84
CA ALA A 10 -35.27 -14.48 39.58
C ALA A 10 -34.05 -14.58 38.65
N ALA A 11 -34.16 -15.38 37.58
CA ALA A 11 -33.17 -15.44 36.52
C ALA A 11 -33.36 -14.23 35.59
N SER A 12 -32.55 -13.19 35.75
CA SER A 12 -32.43 -12.10 34.78
C SER A 12 -31.52 -12.53 33.64
N VAL A 13 -32.11 -12.89 32.50
CA VAL A 13 -31.39 -13.06 31.23
C VAL A 13 -31.04 -11.67 30.72
N ILE A 14 -29.79 -11.24 30.91
CA ILE A 14 -29.26 -10.04 30.25
C ILE A 14 -28.83 -10.48 28.85
N ALA A 15 -29.70 -10.26 27.86
CA ALA A 15 -29.34 -10.32 26.46
C ALA A 15 -28.42 -9.13 26.14
N GLY A 16 -27.11 -9.33 26.22
CA GLY A 16 -26.11 -8.37 25.76
C GLY A 16 -26.10 -8.30 24.24
N CYS A 17 -26.92 -7.44 23.65
CA CYS A 17 -26.75 -7.03 22.26
C CYS A 17 -25.61 -6.00 22.21
N SER A 18 -24.37 -6.47 22.01
CA SER A 18 -23.26 -5.60 21.62
C SER A 18 -23.23 -5.49 20.10
N SER A 19 -24.16 -4.74 19.52
CA SER A 19 -24.02 -4.22 18.15
C SER A 19 -23.49 -2.79 18.24
N THR A 20 -22.20 -2.63 18.45
CA THR A 20 -21.53 -1.35 18.18
C THR A 20 -21.51 -1.18 16.66
N ALA A 21 -22.51 -0.47 16.13
CA ALA A 21 -22.44 0.02 14.76
C ALA A 21 -21.12 0.81 14.60
N PRO A 22 -20.35 0.61 13.51
CA PRO A 22 -19.15 1.38 13.28
C PRO A 22 -19.50 2.87 13.27
N ALA A 23 -18.66 3.69 13.89
CA ALA A 23 -18.84 5.13 13.91
C ALA A 23 -18.99 5.64 12.46
N PRO A 24 -19.98 6.51 12.18
CA PRO A 24 -20.19 7.03 10.84
C PRO A 24 -18.93 7.75 10.36
N GLN A 25 -18.37 7.30 9.23
CA GLN A 25 -17.30 8.01 8.54
C GLN A 25 -17.89 9.32 8.00
N VAL A 26 -17.46 10.46 8.53
CA VAL A 26 -17.81 11.76 7.96
C VAL A 26 -17.18 11.83 6.57
N LYS A 27 -18.01 11.76 5.52
CA LYS A 27 -17.54 12.00 4.15
C LYS A 27 -17.24 13.49 4.01
N HIS A 28 -15.96 13.84 3.93
CA HIS A 28 -15.57 15.17 3.53
C HIS A 28 -15.72 15.27 2.01
N GLU A 29 -16.58 16.18 1.55
CA GLU A 29 -16.63 16.55 0.14
C GLU A 29 -15.50 17.55 -0.13
N PHE A 30 -14.60 17.17 -1.02
CA PHE A 30 -13.55 18.05 -1.52
C PHE A 30 -13.96 18.60 -2.87
N ASN A 31 -13.92 19.92 -3.02
CA ASN A 31 -14.19 20.61 -4.28
C ASN A 31 -12.88 20.79 -5.06
N TYR A 32 -12.29 19.69 -5.53
CA TYR A 32 -11.13 19.75 -6.42
C TYR A 32 -11.57 19.99 -7.87
N ASP A 33 -10.78 20.76 -8.59
CA ASP A 33 -10.86 20.79 -10.05
C ASP A 33 -10.13 19.54 -10.60
N TYR A 34 -10.90 18.50 -10.91
CA TYR A 34 -10.39 17.27 -11.50
C TYR A 34 -10.05 17.41 -13.00
N SER A 35 -10.52 18.46 -13.67
CA SER A 35 -10.30 18.64 -15.11
C SER A 35 -8.82 18.81 -15.46
N LYS A 36 -8.00 19.27 -14.49
CA LYS A 36 -6.54 19.39 -14.63
C LYS A 36 -5.83 18.06 -14.89
N TYR A 37 -6.45 16.93 -14.56
CA TYR A 37 -5.88 15.60 -14.79
C TYR A 37 -6.26 15.00 -16.15
N ASN A 38 -7.17 15.64 -16.90
CA ASN A 38 -7.57 15.24 -18.26
C ASN A 38 -8.00 13.75 -18.38
N LEU A 39 -8.72 13.23 -17.38
CA LEU A 39 -9.24 11.87 -17.38
C LEU A 39 -10.68 11.84 -17.91
N ASP A 40 -11.03 10.79 -18.66
CA ASP A 40 -12.39 10.58 -19.17
C ASP A 40 -13.11 9.49 -18.33
N PRO A 41 -14.15 9.84 -17.55
CA PRO A 41 -14.90 8.89 -16.72
C PRO A 41 -15.61 7.78 -17.49
N THR A 42 -15.74 7.90 -18.82
CA THR A 42 -16.35 6.88 -19.68
C THR A 42 -15.35 5.88 -20.24
N LYS A 43 -14.04 6.10 -20.02
CA LYS A 43 -12.95 5.28 -20.54
C LYS A 43 -12.48 4.26 -19.51
N ALA A 44 -11.96 3.14 -20.02
CA ALA A 44 -11.32 2.13 -19.19
C ALA A 44 -9.95 2.60 -18.67
N PRO A 45 -9.38 1.94 -17.64
CA PRO A 45 -8.06 2.28 -17.10
C PRO A 45 -6.96 2.50 -18.15
N ALA A 46 -6.79 1.55 -19.07
CA ALA A 46 -5.73 1.58 -20.10
C ALA A 46 -5.90 2.71 -21.15
N GLN A 47 -7.07 3.34 -21.18
CA GLN A 47 -7.38 4.44 -22.10
C GLN A 47 -7.14 5.81 -21.44
N ASN A 48 -7.13 5.88 -20.10
CA ASN A 48 -6.78 7.08 -19.33
C ASN A 48 -5.31 7.08 -18.87
N PHE A 49 -4.69 5.90 -18.70
CA PHE A 49 -3.34 5.73 -18.17
C PHE A 49 -2.49 4.84 -19.07
N ASP A 50 -1.20 5.15 -19.17
CA ASP A 50 -0.24 4.25 -19.82
C ASP A 50 0.05 3.04 -18.91
N LEU A 51 -0.53 1.89 -19.29
CA LEU A 51 -0.36 0.63 -18.58
C LEU A 51 0.59 -0.35 -19.30
N SER A 52 1.30 0.10 -20.35
CA SER A 52 2.14 -0.75 -21.22
C SER A 52 3.28 -1.47 -20.49
N ASN A 53 3.81 -0.84 -19.45
CA ASN A 53 4.89 -1.36 -18.61
C ASN A 53 4.39 -1.89 -17.26
N TRP A 54 3.15 -2.38 -17.19
CA TRP A 54 2.57 -2.85 -15.93
C TRP A 54 1.88 -4.19 -16.09
N LYS A 55 2.01 -5.06 -15.09
CA LYS A 55 1.03 -6.12 -14.83
C LYS A 55 0.33 -5.83 -13.53
N ILE A 56 -0.88 -6.36 -13.34
CA ILE A 56 -1.62 -6.21 -12.08
C ILE A 56 -1.83 -7.57 -11.41
N THR A 57 -1.76 -7.59 -10.08
CA THR A 57 -2.25 -8.70 -9.26
C THR A 57 -3.50 -8.26 -8.51
N LEU A 58 -4.58 -9.05 -8.61
CA LEU A 58 -5.89 -8.77 -8.03
C LEU A 58 -6.20 -9.67 -6.82
N PRO A 59 -7.09 -9.24 -5.91
CA PRO A 59 -7.48 -10.00 -4.73
C PRO A 59 -8.56 -11.06 -5.09
N GLU A 60 -8.31 -11.82 -6.15
CA GLU A 60 -9.21 -12.83 -6.68
C GLU A 60 -8.41 -14.09 -7.04
N MET A 61 -9.07 -15.25 -7.07
CA MET A 61 -8.42 -16.51 -7.44
C MET A 61 -8.52 -16.74 -8.94
N THR A 62 -7.42 -17.12 -9.57
CA THR A 62 -7.45 -17.67 -10.92
C THR A 62 -8.17 -19.02 -10.88
N THR A 63 -9.25 -19.18 -11.65
CA THR A 63 -10.10 -20.38 -11.64
C THR A 63 -9.69 -21.42 -12.69
N GLU A 64 -8.91 -21.03 -13.69
CA GLU A 64 -8.53 -21.84 -14.84
C GLU A 64 -7.08 -21.60 -15.31
N GLY A 65 -6.65 -22.37 -16.32
CA GLY A 65 -5.30 -22.28 -16.90
C GLY A 65 -4.16 -22.73 -15.97
N SER A 66 -2.92 -22.47 -16.40
CA SER A 66 -1.69 -22.88 -15.70
C SER A 66 -1.50 -22.19 -14.34
N ARG A 67 -2.22 -21.10 -14.09
CA ARG A 67 -2.20 -20.33 -12.84
C ARG A 67 -3.37 -20.63 -11.91
N LYS A 68 -4.22 -21.61 -12.22
CA LYS A 68 -5.34 -22.01 -11.37
C LYS A 68 -4.92 -22.18 -9.90
N GLY A 69 -5.70 -21.59 -8.99
CA GLY A 69 -5.44 -21.62 -7.55
C GLY A 69 -4.39 -20.61 -7.06
N LYS A 70 -3.96 -19.68 -7.90
CA LYS A 70 -3.11 -18.53 -7.52
C LYS A 70 -3.90 -17.23 -7.65
N ALA A 71 -3.44 -16.17 -6.96
CA ALA A 71 -3.96 -14.83 -7.16
C ALA A 71 -3.99 -14.46 -8.65
N LEU A 72 -5.10 -13.87 -9.08
CA LEU A 72 -5.35 -13.45 -10.46
C LEU A 72 -4.32 -12.40 -10.86
N GLU A 73 -3.73 -12.62 -12.03
CA GLU A 73 -2.80 -11.69 -12.64
C GLU A 73 -3.22 -11.40 -14.06
N ILE A 74 -3.27 -10.11 -14.39
CA ILE A 74 -3.47 -9.64 -15.76
C ILE A 74 -2.11 -9.17 -16.25
N ASN A 75 -1.64 -9.80 -17.32
CA ASN A 75 -0.33 -9.52 -17.91
C ASN A 75 -0.34 -8.15 -18.61
N LYS A 76 0.85 -7.63 -18.95
CA LYS A 76 0.97 -6.29 -19.51
C LYS A 76 0.27 -6.08 -20.84
N HIS A 77 0.21 -7.08 -21.72
CA HIS A 77 -0.47 -6.94 -23.01
C HIS A 77 -1.98 -6.83 -22.85
N GLU A 78 -2.56 -7.65 -21.97
CA GLU A 78 -4.00 -7.58 -21.66
C GLU A 78 -4.35 -6.30 -20.89
N LEU A 79 -3.51 -5.91 -19.92
CA LEU A 79 -3.74 -4.74 -19.09
C LEU A 79 -3.63 -3.42 -19.89
N SER A 80 -2.75 -3.36 -20.88
CA SER A 80 -2.53 -2.16 -21.72
C SER A 80 -3.35 -2.12 -22.99
N ASN A 81 -4.15 -3.15 -23.28
CA ASN A 81 -4.98 -3.18 -24.48
C ASN A 81 -6.04 -2.08 -24.44
N GLN A 82 -6.08 -1.20 -25.44
CA GLN A 82 -7.05 -0.10 -25.50
C GLN A 82 -8.30 -0.44 -26.32
N GLN A 83 -8.25 -1.48 -27.16
CA GLN A 83 -9.34 -1.92 -28.03
C GLN A 83 -10.32 -2.83 -27.28
N THR A 84 -9.79 -3.75 -26.48
CA THR A 84 -10.55 -4.62 -25.57
C THR A 84 -9.99 -4.44 -24.16
N PRO A 85 -10.23 -3.27 -23.54
CA PRO A 85 -9.56 -2.91 -22.31
C PRO A 85 -10.03 -3.73 -21.12
N TYR A 86 -9.07 -4.12 -20.28
CA TYR A 86 -9.35 -4.82 -19.04
C TYR A 86 -10.00 -3.90 -18.00
N ILE A 87 -11.07 -4.38 -17.37
CA ILE A 87 -11.72 -3.76 -16.23
C ILE A 87 -12.14 -4.88 -15.28
N HIS A 88 -11.88 -4.69 -13.98
CA HIS A 88 -12.50 -5.49 -12.94
C HIS A 88 -13.49 -4.62 -12.16
N PRO A 89 -14.80 -4.96 -12.13
CA PRO A 89 -15.83 -4.08 -11.56
C PRO A 89 -15.65 -3.77 -10.07
N GLU A 90 -15.03 -4.68 -9.31
CA GLU A 90 -14.80 -4.49 -7.88
C GLU A 90 -13.38 -4.03 -7.50
N TRP A 91 -12.33 -4.51 -8.19
CA TRP A 91 -10.95 -4.39 -7.72
C TRP A 91 -10.08 -3.41 -8.52
N PHE A 92 -10.43 -3.13 -9.78
CA PHE A 92 -9.62 -2.32 -10.69
C PHE A 92 -10.47 -1.70 -11.80
N TYR A 93 -10.83 -0.43 -11.67
CA TYR A 93 -11.77 0.23 -12.58
C TYR A 93 -11.55 1.74 -12.66
N THR A 94 -12.22 2.38 -13.61
CA THR A 94 -12.31 3.83 -13.70
C THR A 94 -13.43 4.37 -12.82
N ASP A 95 -13.16 5.36 -12.00
CA ASP A 95 -14.19 6.08 -11.26
C ASP A 95 -15.11 6.83 -12.24
N SER A 96 -16.41 6.57 -12.15
CA SER A 96 -17.40 7.06 -13.12
C SER A 96 -17.71 8.57 -13.01
N LYS A 97 -17.15 9.26 -12.00
CA LYS A 97 -17.30 10.71 -11.85
C LYS A 97 -16.06 11.47 -12.26
N THR A 98 -14.89 10.94 -11.90
CA THR A 98 -13.61 11.66 -12.00
C THR A 98 -12.67 11.12 -13.06
N GLY A 99 -12.91 9.89 -13.57
CA GLY A 99 -11.98 9.22 -14.47
C GLY A 99 -10.75 8.59 -13.79
N ALA A 100 -10.63 8.74 -12.47
CA ALA A 100 -9.53 8.22 -11.68
C ALA A 100 -9.40 6.69 -11.78
N LEU A 101 -8.16 6.20 -11.76
CA LEU A 101 -7.87 4.78 -11.69
C LEU A 101 -8.03 4.28 -10.25
N VAL A 102 -9.03 3.43 -10.02
CA VAL A 102 -9.38 2.92 -8.69
C VAL A 102 -8.80 1.54 -8.46
N PHE A 103 -8.13 1.39 -7.32
CA PHE A 103 -7.67 0.10 -6.79
C PHE A 103 -8.41 -0.21 -5.49
N VAL A 104 -8.89 -1.44 -5.33
CA VAL A 104 -9.58 -1.88 -4.11
C VAL A 104 -9.03 -3.23 -3.66
N SER A 105 -8.80 -3.39 -2.35
CA SER A 105 -8.37 -4.68 -1.80
C SER A 105 -8.99 -5.00 -0.43
N PRO A 106 -9.74 -6.11 -0.31
CA PRO A 106 -10.37 -6.54 0.95
C PRO A 106 -9.33 -7.04 1.95
N ASN A 107 -9.64 -7.06 3.25
CA ASN A 107 -8.74 -7.61 4.28
C ASN A 107 -8.44 -9.12 4.11
N GLN A 108 -9.36 -9.85 3.48
CA GLN A 108 -9.22 -11.27 3.23
C GLN A 108 -9.63 -11.64 1.81
N ALA A 109 -8.67 -12.18 1.07
CA ALA A 109 -8.79 -12.65 -0.30
C ALA A 109 -7.54 -13.52 -0.61
N PRO A 110 -7.47 -14.14 -1.80
CA PRO A 110 -6.25 -14.80 -2.27
C PRO A 110 -5.03 -13.88 -2.21
N THR A 111 -3.89 -14.46 -1.86
CA THR A 111 -2.60 -13.75 -1.72
C THR A 111 -1.50 -14.48 -2.51
N THR A 112 -0.36 -13.82 -2.70
CA THR A 112 0.83 -14.42 -3.32
C THR A 112 1.63 -15.22 -2.30
N LYS A 113 2.39 -16.23 -2.75
CA LYS A 113 3.16 -17.19 -1.91
C LYS A 113 3.90 -16.55 -0.72
N ASN A 114 4.55 -15.41 -0.92
CA ASN A 114 5.41 -14.76 0.08
C ASN A 114 4.71 -13.64 0.87
N SER A 115 3.40 -13.45 0.67
CA SER A 115 2.61 -12.38 1.30
C SER A 115 1.44 -12.96 2.07
N LYS A 116 1.13 -12.36 3.22
CA LYS A 116 -0.12 -12.62 3.97
C LYS A 116 -1.21 -11.59 3.67
N ASN A 117 -0.85 -10.57 2.89
CA ASN A 117 -1.62 -9.39 2.59
C ASN A 117 -2.15 -9.46 1.15
N THR A 118 -3.40 -9.02 0.99
CA THR A 118 -4.13 -8.90 -0.27
C THR A 118 -3.68 -7.66 -1.03
N ARG A 119 -3.90 -7.66 -2.35
CA ARG A 119 -3.56 -6.50 -3.18
C ARG A 119 -4.44 -6.39 -4.41
N SER A 120 -4.69 -5.16 -4.82
CA SER A 120 -4.95 -4.76 -6.20
C SER A 120 -3.83 -3.80 -6.56
N GLU A 121 -2.77 -4.32 -7.18
CA GLU A 121 -1.49 -3.60 -7.24
C GLU A 121 -0.71 -3.93 -8.52
N LEU A 122 -0.20 -2.88 -9.14
CA LEU A 122 0.65 -2.92 -10.30
C LEU A 122 2.09 -3.30 -9.94
N ARG A 123 2.76 -4.00 -10.85
CA ARG A 123 4.19 -4.28 -10.83
C ARG A 123 4.78 -3.90 -12.18
N ALA A 124 5.83 -3.09 -12.18
CA ALA A 124 6.48 -2.63 -13.40
C ALA A 124 7.05 -3.82 -14.19
N MET A 125 6.86 -3.81 -15.51
CA MET A 125 7.21 -4.86 -16.46
C MET A 125 7.97 -4.26 -17.65
N LEU A 126 9.28 -4.01 -17.49
CA LEU A 126 10.11 -3.44 -18.57
C LEU A 126 10.38 -4.43 -19.71
N ALA A 127 10.13 -5.73 -19.49
CA ALA A 127 10.25 -6.80 -20.48
C ALA A 127 9.10 -7.80 -20.34
N GLU A 128 9.00 -8.76 -21.26
CA GLU A 128 7.90 -9.72 -21.26
C GLU A 128 8.03 -10.79 -20.18
N GLN A 129 9.24 -11.29 -19.96
CA GLN A 129 9.48 -12.44 -19.09
C GLN A 129 9.91 -12.00 -17.69
N TYR A 130 9.34 -12.64 -16.67
CA TYR A 130 9.65 -12.32 -15.26
C TYR A 130 11.13 -12.50 -14.90
N ASN A 131 11.78 -13.51 -15.48
CA ASN A 131 13.17 -13.86 -15.22
C ASN A 131 14.17 -13.19 -16.17
N ASP A 132 13.71 -12.34 -17.09
CA ASP A 132 14.62 -11.53 -17.91
C ASP A 132 15.15 -10.37 -17.07
N PRO A 133 16.48 -10.21 -16.89
CA PRO A 133 17.05 -9.05 -16.21
C PRO A 133 16.55 -7.72 -16.79
N LYS A 134 16.27 -7.65 -18.09
CA LYS A 134 15.71 -6.46 -18.74
C LYS A 134 14.33 -6.05 -18.24
N ASN A 135 13.68 -6.90 -17.46
CA ASN A 135 12.38 -6.61 -16.88
C ASN A 135 12.42 -5.72 -15.63
N ASN A 136 13.62 -5.44 -15.12
CA ASN A 136 13.87 -4.73 -13.88
C ASN A 136 14.86 -3.59 -14.12
N PHE A 137 14.93 -2.67 -13.18
CA PHE A 137 15.97 -1.64 -13.15
C PHE A 137 17.00 -1.94 -12.06
N VAL A 138 18.14 -1.27 -12.14
CA VAL A 138 19.19 -1.29 -11.12
C VAL A 138 19.68 0.14 -10.89
N ILE A 139 20.42 0.37 -9.81
CA ILE A 139 21.12 1.66 -9.62
C ILE A 139 22.41 1.71 -10.43
N LYS A 140 22.96 2.91 -10.61
CA LYS A 140 24.13 3.15 -11.48
C LYS A 140 25.37 2.38 -11.07
N SER A 141 25.62 2.21 -9.77
CA SER A 141 26.77 1.47 -9.27
C SER A 141 26.66 -0.05 -9.41
N HIS A 142 25.52 -0.57 -9.86
CA HIS A 142 25.33 -2.01 -9.98
C HIS A 142 26.38 -2.62 -10.94
N PRO A 143 27.10 -3.70 -10.53
CA PRO A 143 28.23 -4.24 -11.31
C PRO A 143 27.87 -4.66 -12.74
N GLN A 144 26.60 -5.00 -12.97
CA GLN A 144 26.05 -5.42 -14.26
C GLN A 144 24.97 -4.47 -14.79
N ALA A 145 25.07 -3.15 -14.51
CA ALA A 145 24.02 -2.19 -14.83
C ALA A 145 23.48 -2.28 -16.27
N ASN A 146 24.37 -2.47 -17.25
CA ASN A 146 24.02 -2.54 -18.68
C ASN A 146 23.24 -3.82 -19.08
N SER A 147 23.09 -4.79 -18.19
CA SER A 147 22.33 -6.03 -18.44
C SER A 147 20.84 -5.89 -18.13
N TYR A 148 20.44 -4.80 -17.46
CA TYR A 148 19.07 -4.56 -16.99
C TYR A 148 18.31 -3.60 -17.90
N GLY A 149 17.00 -3.48 -17.67
CA GLY A 149 16.10 -2.73 -18.56
C GLY A 149 16.26 -1.24 -18.45
N ALA A 150 16.63 -0.76 -17.26
CA ALA A 150 16.85 0.64 -16.96
C ALA A 150 17.90 0.80 -15.85
N ILE A 151 18.51 1.98 -15.81
CA ILE A 151 19.35 2.43 -14.70
C ILE A 151 18.58 3.55 -14.00
N GLY A 152 18.06 3.24 -12.81
CA GLY A 152 17.13 4.10 -12.10
C GLY A 152 15.75 4.19 -12.76
N GLY A 153 15.06 5.30 -12.52
CA GLY A 153 13.71 5.53 -13.03
C GLY A 153 12.89 6.42 -12.12
N GLN A 154 11.73 6.86 -12.59
CA GLN A 154 10.84 7.75 -11.84
C GLN A 154 9.41 7.23 -11.86
N LEU A 155 8.80 7.11 -10.68
CA LEU A 155 7.38 6.86 -10.49
C LEU A 155 6.73 8.11 -9.87
N LYS A 156 5.75 8.69 -10.57
CA LYS A 156 4.90 9.77 -10.05
C LYS A 156 3.48 9.28 -9.87
N ALA A 157 2.85 9.70 -8.77
CA ALA A 157 1.44 9.48 -8.57
C ALA A 157 0.80 10.65 -7.83
N THR A 158 -0.37 11.08 -8.32
CA THR A 158 -1.30 11.95 -7.60
C THR A 158 -2.55 11.14 -7.29
N LEU A 159 -2.92 11.01 -6.02
CA LEU A 159 -3.98 10.11 -5.59
C LEU A 159 -4.73 10.61 -4.35
N SER A 160 -5.85 9.95 -4.05
CA SER A 160 -6.47 9.94 -2.72
C SER A 160 -6.49 8.52 -2.16
N VAL A 161 -6.39 8.39 -0.84
CA VAL A 161 -6.78 7.15 -0.16
C VAL A 161 -8.22 7.33 0.30
N ASP A 162 -9.13 6.51 -0.22
CA ASP A 162 -10.57 6.68 -0.01
C ASP A 162 -11.09 5.83 1.16
N GLN A 163 -10.41 4.72 1.44
CA GLN A 163 -10.70 3.82 2.55
C GLN A 163 -9.42 3.15 3.03
N VAL A 164 -9.33 2.96 4.35
CA VAL A 164 -8.53 1.91 4.98
C VAL A 164 -9.43 1.06 5.87
N SER A 165 -8.96 -0.13 6.24
CA SER A 165 -9.74 -0.99 7.12
C SER A 165 -10.06 -0.27 8.44
N THR A 166 -11.25 -0.50 8.97
CA THR A 166 -11.73 0.04 10.25
C THR A 166 -11.58 -0.95 11.41
N SER A 167 -11.12 -2.17 11.16
CA SER A 167 -10.83 -3.21 12.15
C SER A 167 -9.33 -3.49 12.26
N GLY A 168 -8.91 -4.08 13.38
CA GLY A 168 -7.52 -4.43 13.62
C GLY A 168 -6.99 -4.00 14.97
N GLU A 169 -5.79 -4.47 15.30
CA GLU A 169 -5.17 -4.18 16.59
C GLU A 169 -4.37 -2.87 16.54
N TYR A 170 -4.76 -1.86 17.33
CA TYR A 170 -4.12 -0.54 17.39
C TYR A 170 -2.61 -0.54 17.63
N ARG A 171 -2.08 -1.57 18.32
CA ARG A 171 -0.65 -1.73 18.61
C ARG A 171 0.16 -2.12 17.37
N LYS A 172 -0.50 -2.64 16.33
CA LYS A 172 0.12 -3.12 15.09
C LYS A 172 0.08 -2.01 14.05
N ASN A 173 1.25 -1.55 13.61
CA ASN A 173 1.32 -0.47 12.61
C ASN A 173 0.75 -0.88 11.24
N ASN A 174 0.59 -2.17 10.98
CA ASN A 174 -0.01 -2.69 9.75
C ASN A 174 -1.55 -2.70 9.80
N ALA A 175 -2.16 -2.59 10.99
CA ALA A 175 -3.60 -2.40 11.10
C ALA A 175 -3.98 -0.98 10.65
N PHE A 176 -5.13 -0.87 9.98
CA PHE A 176 -5.68 0.38 9.43
C PHE A 176 -4.76 1.08 8.41
N ALA A 177 -3.87 0.31 7.75
CA ALA A 177 -2.85 0.82 6.87
C ALA A 177 -2.92 0.20 5.47
N VAL A 178 -2.52 0.99 4.48
CA VAL A 178 -2.38 0.59 3.09
C VAL A 178 -1.04 1.08 2.55
N VAL A 179 -0.36 0.23 1.79
CA VAL A 179 0.81 0.62 1.00
C VAL A 179 0.33 1.02 -0.39
N ILE A 180 0.77 2.19 -0.87
CA ILE A 180 0.29 2.84 -2.11
C ILE A 180 1.34 2.98 -3.22
N GLY A 181 2.61 2.78 -2.86
CA GLY A 181 3.75 2.87 -3.77
C GLY A 181 4.96 2.16 -3.16
N GLN A 182 5.75 1.49 -3.99
CA GLN A 182 6.92 0.72 -3.54
C GLN A 182 8.04 0.73 -4.59
N ILE A 183 9.25 0.53 -4.10
CA ILE A 183 10.32 -0.16 -4.84
C ILE A 183 10.52 -1.49 -4.13
N HIS A 184 10.52 -2.57 -4.89
CA HIS A 184 10.82 -3.91 -4.38
C HIS A 184 12.09 -4.41 -5.07
N GLY A 185 13.06 -4.89 -4.28
CA GLY A 185 14.27 -5.56 -4.75
C GLY A 185 14.03 -7.02 -5.08
N SER A 186 15.08 -7.85 -5.07
CA SER A 186 14.92 -9.30 -5.22
C SER A 186 14.17 -9.92 -4.02
N ASP A 187 14.61 -9.59 -2.80
CA ASP A 187 14.09 -10.16 -1.55
C ASP A 187 13.42 -9.15 -0.61
N ASN A 188 13.88 -7.90 -0.60
CA ASN A 188 13.51 -6.87 0.37
C ASN A 188 13.01 -5.60 -0.31
N GLU A 189 12.41 -4.69 0.45
CA GLU A 189 11.83 -3.46 -0.12
C GLU A 189 12.59 -2.19 0.29
N PRO A 190 13.40 -1.59 -0.63
CA PRO A 190 14.03 -0.28 -0.41
C PRO A 190 13.03 0.82 -0.07
N LEU A 191 11.78 0.68 -0.53
CA LEU A 191 10.74 1.66 -0.29
C LEU A 191 9.36 1.01 -0.16
N LYS A 192 8.66 1.35 0.92
CA LYS A 192 7.20 1.20 1.03
C LYS A 192 6.57 2.51 1.50
N ILE A 193 5.73 3.12 0.69
CA ILE A 193 4.95 4.32 1.04
C ILE A 193 3.62 3.86 1.64
N SER A 194 3.36 4.20 2.90
CA SER A 194 2.19 3.76 3.65
C SER A 194 1.35 4.93 4.13
N TYR A 195 0.04 4.82 3.90
CA TYR A 195 -0.98 5.64 4.55
C TYR A 195 -1.67 4.82 5.65
N ARG A 196 -1.85 5.40 6.83
CA ARG A 196 -2.53 4.75 7.97
C ARG A 196 -3.44 5.73 8.68
N LYS A 197 -4.70 5.37 8.90
CA LYS A 197 -5.66 6.18 9.64
C LYS A 197 -6.36 5.35 10.69
N LEU A 198 -6.28 5.76 11.96
CA LEU A 198 -6.96 5.05 13.04
C LEU A 198 -8.48 5.30 12.96
N PRO A 199 -9.31 4.34 13.40
CA PRO A 199 -10.72 4.59 13.66
C PRO A 199 -10.89 5.77 14.64
N GLY A 200 -11.86 6.64 14.36
CA GLY A 200 -12.13 7.84 15.17
C GLY A 200 -11.23 9.06 14.88
N HIS A 201 -10.08 8.89 14.22
CA HIS A 201 -9.28 10.02 13.76
C HIS A 201 -9.90 10.66 12.51
N GLU A 202 -9.70 11.96 12.32
CA GLU A 202 -10.11 12.67 11.10
C GLU A 202 -9.00 12.53 10.04
N PHE A 203 -7.74 12.65 10.46
CA PHE A 203 -6.56 12.60 9.61
C PHE A 203 -5.83 11.26 9.73
N GLY A 204 -5.38 10.75 8.60
CA GLY A 204 -4.39 9.69 8.51
C GLY A 204 -2.96 10.22 8.47
N SER A 205 -2.01 9.34 8.73
CA SER A 205 -0.58 9.60 8.64
C SER A 205 -0.01 9.00 7.35
N LEU A 206 0.81 9.77 6.65
CA LEU A 206 1.62 9.32 5.52
C LEU A 206 3.06 9.12 6.01
N SER A 207 3.62 7.96 5.68
CA SER A 207 4.97 7.57 6.06
C SER A 207 5.61 6.72 4.97
N TRP A 208 6.92 6.60 5.00
CA TRP A 208 7.62 5.65 4.16
C TRP A 208 8.62 4.82 4.98
N ASN A 209 8.91 3.62 4.48
CA ASN A 209 9.81 2.67 5.12
C ASN A 209 10.95 2.31 4.19
N TYR A 210 12.18 2.29 4.71
CA TYR A 210 13.33 1.62 4.12
C TYR A 210 13.53 0.28 4.85
N GLU A 211 13.44 -0.85 4.15
CA GLU A 211 13.81 -2.13 4.75
C GLU A 211 15.32 -2.36 4.63
N LEU A 212 15.97 -2.65 5.76
CA LEU A 212 17.39 -3.02 5.77
C LEU A 212 17.61 -4.28 4.93
N ASN A 213 18.69 -4.34 4.16
CA ASN A 213 19.02 -5.44 3.27
C ASN A 213 20.27 -6.21 3.74
N PRO A 214 20.15 -7.11 4.72
CA PRO A 214 21.29 -7.88 5.18
C PRO A 214 21.66 -9.01 4.22
N VAL A 215 22.87 -9.55 4.38
CA VAL A 215 23.30 -10.77 3.66
C VAL A 215 22.33 -11.94 3.92
N PRO A 216 22.23 -12.93 3.00
CA PRO A 216 21.24 -14.02 3.08
C PRO A 216 21.16 -14.73 4.44
N ASP A 217 22.31 -15.04 5.06
CA ASP A 217 22.37 -15.75 6.34
C ASP A 217 21.80 -14.92 7.53
N LEU A 218 21.64 -13.61 7.36
CA LEU A 218 21.13 -12.69 8.36
C LEU A 218 19.68 -12.22 8.10
N GLN A 219 19.03 -12.69 7.03
CA GLN A 219 17.67 -12.29 6.64
C GLN A 219 16.61 -12.58 7.72
N ASP A 220 16.79 -13.65 8.49
CA ASP A 220 15.92 -14.05 9.61
C ASP A 220 16.60 -14.02 10.97
N ALA A 221 17.86 -13.59 11.02
CA ALA A 221 18.62 -13.48 12.25
C ALA A 221 18.00 -12.46 13.22
N ARG A 222 18.27 -12.67 14.51
CA ARG A 222 17.81 -11.82 15.62
C ARG A 222 18.98 -11.41 16.49
N ASP A 223 18.90 -10.22 17.06
CA ASP A 223 19.84 -9.78 18.09
C ASP A 223 19.63 -10.53 19.41
N SER A 224 20.49 -10.25 20.40
CA SER A 224 20.43 -10.86 21.73
C SER A 224 19.12 -10.58 22.49
N ASN A 225 18.35 -9.56 22.07
CA ASN A 225 17.05 -9.21 22.63
C ASN A 225 15.89 -9.84 21.84
N GLY A 226 16.20 -10.70 20.86
CA GLY A 226 15.22 -11.37 20.01
C GLY A 226 14.59 -10.48 18.94
N LYS A 227 15.13 -9.28 18.68
CA LYS A 227 14.61 -8.40 17.61
C LYS A 227 15.23 -8.81 16.27
N LYS A 228 14.42 -8.89 15.21
CA LYS A 228 14.92 -9.18 13.86
C LYS A 228 15.95 -8.13 13.43
N LEU A 229 17.04 -8.60 12.82
CA LEU A 229 18.08 -7.74 12.26
C LEU A 229 17.55 -7.03 11.01
N ARG A 230 16.94 -7.76 10.07
CA ARG A 230 16.13 -7.19 9.00
C ARG A 230 14.85 -6.56 9.56
N LYS A 231 14.64 -5.28 9.27
CA LYS A 231 13.48 -4.51 9.74
C LYS A 231 13.26 -3.27 8.88
N ASP A 232 12.03 -2.81 8.85
CA ASP A 232 11.68 -1.49 8.34
C ASP A 232 12.17 -0.38 9.28
N ILE A 233 12.92 0.57 8.71
CA ILE A 233 13.19 1.89 9.29
C ILE A 233 12.13 2.85 8.74
N ARG A 234 11.32 3.43 9.64
CA ARG A 234 10.13 4.20 9.28
C ARG A 234 10.37 5.71 9.40
N HIS A 235 9.78 6.46 8.47
CA HIS A 235 9.93 7.90 8.33
C HIS A 235 8.56 8.56 8.23
N ASN A 236 8.30 9.55 9.07
CA ASN A 236 7.07 10.33 9.00
C ASN A 236 7.17 11.35 7.86
N VAL A 237 6.14 11.40 7.01
CA VAL A 237 5.94 12.49 6.05
C VAL A 237 4.95 13.47 6.66
N PHE A 238 3.69 13.07 6.85
CA PHE A 238 2.64 13.85 7.49
C PHE A 238 2.01 13.01 8.61
N GLY A 239 1.83 13.57 9.80
CA GLY A 239 1.39 12.82 10.98
C GLY A 239 2.48 11.90 11.56
N LYS A 240 2.07 10.77 12.16
CA LYS A 240 2.98 9.82 12.85
C LYS A 240 2.62 8.37 12.54
N TYR A 241 3.59 7.58 12.08
CA TYR A 241 3.36 6.17 11.69
C TYR A 241 2.91 5.27 12.85
N ASN A 242 3.30 5.59 14.09
CA ASN A 242 3.13 4.75 15.28
C ASN A 242 2.02 5.21 16.24
N LEU A 243 1.02 5.94 15.75
CA LEU A 243 -0.14 6.29 16.56
C LEU A 243 -0.82 5.04 17.14
N ARG A 244 -1.46 5.24 18.30
CA ARG A 244 -2.23 4.24 19.06
C ARG A 244 -3.58 4.86 19.40
N GLU A 245 -4.51 4.03 19.87
CA GLU A 245 -5.90 4.43 20.17
C GLU A 245 -6.04 5.69 21.03
N HIS A 246 -5.19 5.85 22.05
CA HIS A 246 -5.22 6.99 22.97
C HIS A 246 -4.50 8.25 22.46
N HIS A 247 -3.85 8.19 21.30
CA HIS A 247 -3.15 9.35 20.76
C HIS A 247 -4.13 10.29 20.06
N ASP A 248 -3.83 11.57 20.15
CA ASP A 248 -4.57 12.60 19.44
C ASP A 248 -4.49 12.43 17.91
N ASP A 249 -5.53 12.93 17.26
CA ASP A 249 -5.65 13.02 15.81
C ASP A 249 -4.51 13.86 15.20
N PRO A 250 -3.73 13.34 14.22
CA PRO A 250 -2.57 14.03 13.67
C PRO A 250 -3.00 15.17 12.73
N LYS A 251 -3.16 16.38 13.25
CA LYS A 251 -3.70 17.53 12.50
C LYS A 251 -2.88 17.96 11.27
N ASP A 252 -1.61 17.58 11.18
CA ASP A 252 -0.78 17.79 10.00
C ASP A 252 -0.94 16.69 8.93
N GLY A 253 -1.65 15.60 9.25
CA GLY A 253 -1.93 14.43 8.41
C GLY A 253 -2.84 14.71 7.21
N ILE A 254 -3.29 13.65 6.53
CA ILE A 254 -4.09 13.70 5.29
C ILE A 254 -5.41 12.97 5.55
N ARG A 255 -6.56 13.54 5.19
CA ARG A 255 -7.87 12.87 5.34
C ARG A 255 -8.09 11.79 4.28
N LEU A 256 -9.06 10.89 4.53
CA LEU A 256 -9.57 10.04 3.44
C LEU A 256 -10.23 10.91 2.38
N GLY A 257 -9.97 10.62 1.10
CA GLY A 257 -10.44 11.40 -0.05
C GLY A 257 -9.65 12.70 -0.33
N GLU A 258 -8.73 13.11 0.56
CA GLU A 258 -7.87 14.27 0.33
C GLU A 258 -6.78 13.92 -0.70
N ILE A 259 -6.58 14.78 -1.71
CA ILE A 259 -5.58 14.54 -2.75
C ILE A 259 -4.19 14.92 -2.25
N PHE A 260 -3.23 14.05 -2.50
CA PHE A 260 -1.81 14.29 -2.33
C PHE A 260 -1.03 13.60 -3.46
N SER A 261 0.25 13.92 -3.60
CA SER A 261 1.13 13.25 -4.55
C SER A 261 2.39 12.73 -3.91
N TYR A 262 2.98 11.73 -4.56
CA TYR A 262 4.34 11.30 -4.31
C TYR A 262 5.11 11.17 -5.63
N GLU A 263 6.40 11.44 -5.57
CA GLU A 263 7.38 11.12 -6.61
C GLU A 263 8.50 10.29 -5.98
N VAL A 264 8.81 9.17 -6.63
CA VAL A 264 9.96 8.32 -6.32
C VAL A 264 10.89 8.36 -7.52
N ASN A 265 12.03 9.01 -7.40
CA ASN A 265 12.99 9.18 -8.48
C ASN A 265 14.34 8.58 -8.06
N VAL A 266 14.71 7.46 -8.67
CA VAL A 266 16.03 6.86 -8.50
C VAL A 266 16.94 7.40 -9.59
N LYS A 267 17.90 8.24 -9.21
CA LYS A 267 18.89 8.82 -10.11
C LYS A 267 20.29 8.51 -9.59
N ASP A 268 21.14 8.03 -10.49
CA ASP A 268 22.45 7.48 -10.13
C ASP A 268 22.29 6.36 -9.08
N ASN A 269 22.70 6.58 -7.83
CA ASN A 269 22.51 5.64 -6.71
C ASN A 269 21.44 6.11 -5.71
N ILE A 270 20.93 7.32 -5.89
CA ILE A 270 20.13 8.00 -4.88
C ILE A 270 18.65 7.85 -5.20
N MET A 271 17.90 7.36 -4.23
CA MET A 271 16.45 7.43 -4.22
C MET A 271 16.01 8.77 -3.64
N HIS A 272 15.50 9.65 -4.49
CA HIS A 272 14.87 10.91 -4.11
C HIS A 272 13.36 10.69 -3.97
N LEU A 273 12.82 11.04 -2.80
CA LEU A 273 11.39 10.99 -2.52
C LEU A 273 10.88 12.41 -2.37
N THR A 274 9.79 12.74 -3.06
CA THR A 274 9.05 13.99 -2.88
C THR A 274 7.60 13.66 -2.54
N PHE A 275 7.05 14.31 -1.53
CA PHE A 275 5.65 14.17 -1.14
C PHE A 275 5.01 15.54 -1.08
N THR A 276 3.86 15.69 -1.73
CA THR A 276 3.15 16.97 -1.80
C THR A 276 1.73 16.80 -1.28
N LYS A 277 1.38 17.56 -0.24
CA LYS A 277 0.01 17.70 0.25
C LYS A 277 -0.65 18.90 -0.42
N ASN A 278 -1.91 18.75 -0.85
CA ASN A 278 -2.67 19.77 -1.61
C ASN A 278 -1.97 20.23 -2.90
N PRO A 279 -1.60 19.31 -3.83
CA PRO A 279 -0.85 19.65 -5.03
C PRO A 279 -1.60 20.65 -5.93
N GLY A 280 -0.92 21.75 -6.26
CA GLY A 280 -1.44 22.85 -7.08
C GLY A 280 -2.38 23.82 -6.36
N GLU A 281 -2.58 23.66 -5.05
CA GLU A 281 -3.44 24.54 -4.26
C GLU A 281 -2.60 25.60 -3.50
N LYS A 282 -3.26 26.67 -3.01
CA LYS A 282 -2.57 27.77 -2.29
C LYS A 282 -1.85 27.33 -1.01
N ASN A 283 -2.30 26.24 -0.39
CA ASN A 283 -1.75 25.66 0.84
C ASN A 283 -0.97 24.36 0.56
N GLU A 284 -0.30 24.28 -0.58
CA GLU A 284 0.61 23.19 -0.94
C GLU A 284 1.74 23.07 0.10
N ILE A 285 2.06 21.83 0.48
CA ILE A 285 3.19 21.52 1.37
C ILE A 285 4.01 20.39 0.76
N VAL A 286 5.30 20.66 0.52
CA VAL A 286 6.26 19.70 -0.04
C VAL A 286 7.21 19.21 1.04
N LYS A 287 7.47 17.89 1.09
CA LYS A 287 8.51 17.27 1.91
C LYS A 287 9.36 16.34 1.07
N THR A 288 10.68 16.42 1.23
CA THR A 288 11.65 15.62 0.47
C THR A 288 12.51 14.75 1.37
N PHE A 289 12.98 13.63 0.83
CA PHE A 289 13.91 12.70 1.47
C PHE A 289 14.86 12.12 0.43
N GLU A 290 16.04 11.71 0.87
CA GLU A 290 17.03 11.06 0.01
C GLU A 290 17.66 9.87 0.74
N VAL A 291 17.95 8.81 -0.01
CA VAL A 291 18.67 7.64 0.47
C VAL A 291 19.66 7.20 -0.61
N ASP A 292 20.94 7.09 -0.27
CA ASP A 292 21.89 6.37 -1.13
C ASP A 292 21.60 4.87 -1.01
N LEU A 293 21.09 4.28 -2.09
CA LEU A 293 20.75 2.87 -2.12
C LEU A 293 21.99 1.98 -2.20
N ALA A 294 23.18 2.50 -2.56
CA ALA A 294 24.40 1.72 -2.62
C ALA A 294 25.14 1.64 -1.28
N GLU A 295 24.97 2.64 -0.41
CA GLU A 295 25.85 2.84 0.77
C GLU A 295 25.68 1.76 1.84
N GLY A 296 24.45 1.26 2.03
CA GLY A 296 24.12 0.40 3.16
C GLY A 296 24.29 1.12 4.51
N ASN A 297 24.51 0.35 5.57
CA ASN A 297 24.65 0.84 6.95
C ASN A 297 23.58 1.87 7.35
N TYR A 298 22.36 1.75 6.84
CA TYR A 298 21.36 2.81 6.92
C TYR A 298 21.05 3.19 8.37
N LYS A 299 21.31 4.46 8.73
CA LYS A 299 21.22 4.99 10.11
C LYS A 299 22.02 4.19 11.15
N GLY A 300 23.21 3.71 10.77
CA GLY A 300 24.12 2.98 11.66
C GLY A 300 23.74 1.52 11.87
N HIS A 301 22.92 0.95 10.98
CA HIS A 301 22.61 -0.47 11.01
C HIS A 301 23.59 -1.26 10.14
N GLU A 302 24.71 -1.68 10.73
CA GLU A 302 25.83 -2.35 10.04
C GLU A 302 25.45 -3.61 9.25
N VAL A 303 24.33 -4.25 9.62
CA VAL A 303 23.82 -5.43 8.90
C VAL A 303 23.34 -5.07 7.50
N ASP A 304 22.93 -3.84 7.25
CA ASP A 304 22.42 -3.37 5.97
C ASP A 304 23.53 -3.23 4.94
N GLN A 305 23.42 -3.98 3.85
CA GLN A 305 24.37 -3.94 2.74
C GLN A 305 23.95 -2.94 1.64
N GLY A 306 22.81 -2.27 1.82
CA GLY A 306 22.20 -1.51 0.74
C GLY A 306 21.68 -2.42 -0.37
N TYR A 307 21.38 -1.83 -1.51
CA TYR A 307 20.78 -2.44 -2.69
C TYR A 307 21.66 -2.28 -3.94
N GLY A 308 22.97 -2.06 -3.74
CA GLY A 308 23.93 -1.82 -4.83
C GLY A 308 24.05 -2.96 -5.84
N ASP A 309 23.92 -4.20 -5.36
CA ASP A 309 23.99 -5.42 -6.17
C ASP A 309 22.61 -6.03 -6.47
N ASP A 310 21.53 -5.30 -6.16
CA ASP A 310 20.16 -5.80 -6.30
C ASP A 310 19.47 -5.22 -7.54
N TRP A 311 18.50 -5.97 -8.06
CA TRP A 311 17.58 -5.53 -9.10
C TRP A 311 16.23 -5.20 -8.51
N MET A 312 15.59 -4.19 -9.08
CA MET A 312 14.45 -3.53 -8.48
C MET A 312 13.35 -3.28 -9.51
N TYR A 313 12.13 -3.12 -9.01
CA TYR A 313 10.98 -2.73 -9.82
C TYR A 313 9.99 -1.91 -9.00
N TYR A 314 9.32 -0.98 -9.68
CA TYR A 314 8.28 -0.15 -9.10
C TYR A 314 6.97 -0.91 -8.93
N LYS A 315 6.20 -0.51 -7.92
CA LYS A 315 4.82 -0.96 -7.68
C LYS A 315 3.95 0.21 -7.25
N ALA A 316 2.68 0.20 -7.66
CA ALA A 316 1.70 1.22 -7.30
C ALA A 316 0.29 0.61 -7.23
N GLY A 317 -0.58 1.14 -6.37
CA GLY A 317 -1.97 0.69 -6.22
C GLY A 317 -2.37 0.55 -4.76
N VAL A 318 -3.06 -0.53 -4.41
CA VAL A 318 -3.48 -0.83 -3.04
C VAL A 318 -2.91 -2.18 -2.60
N TYR A 319 -1.91 -2.14 -1.73
CA TYR A 319 -1.41 -3.29 -0.99
C TYR A 319 -1.87 -3.20 0.47
N ASN A 320 -2.96 -3.91 0.78
CA ASN A 320 -3.64 -3.80 2.07
C ASN A 320 -2.83 -4.48 3.19
N GLN A 321 -2.39 -3.70 4.18
CA GLN A 321 -1.57 -4.22 5.28
C GLN A 321 -2.42 -4.86 6.40
N CYS A 322 -3.75 -4.71 6.34
CA CYS A 322 -4.69 -5.16 7.34
C CYS A 322 -5.19 -6.59 7.07
N ASN A 323 -4.38 -7.60 7.37
CA ASN A 323 -4.77 -9.00 7.23
C ASN A 323 -5.40 -9.59 8.51
N THR A 324 -6.11 -10.70 8.35
CA THR A 324 -6.84 -11.41 9.41
C THR A 324 -5.99 -12.37 10.25
N LYS A 325 -4.66 -12.39 10.08
CA LYS A 325 -3.80 -13.24 10.91
C LYS A 325 -3.61 -12.60 12.29
N ALA A 326 -3.95 -13.35 13.34
CA ALA A 326 -3.78 -12.94 14.73
C ALA A 326 -2.33 -12.57 15.11
N SER A 327 -1.33 -13.21 14.47
CA SER A 327 0.08 -12.89 14.68
C SER A 327 0.56 -11.62 13.95
N SER A 328 -0.26 -11.03 13.09
CA SER A 328 0.06 -9.85 12.29
C SER A 328 -0.82 -8.67 12.70
N SER A 329 -1.74 -8.22 11.83
CA SER A 329 -2.55 -7.01 12.01
C SER A 329 -3.84 -7.31 12.78
N ASN A 330 -4.24 -8.59 12.81
CA ASN A 330 -5.43 -9.09 13.49
C ASN A 330 -6.70 -8.30 13.10
N CYS A 331 -6.83 -7.96 11.82
CA CYS A 331 -8.01 -7.30 11.30
C CYS A 331 -9.14 -8.32 11.13
N GLU A 332 -10.37 -7.82 11.03
CA GLU A 332 -11.53 -8.66 10.78
C GLU A 332 -11.82 -8.72 9.28
N TRP A 333 -12.66 -9.68 8.91
CA TRP A 333 -13.29 -9.73 7.60
C TRP A 333 -14.80 -9.91 7.77
N ARG A 334 -15.48 -8.80 8.05
CA ARG A 334 -16.95 -8.72 8.17
C ARG A 334 -17.62 -8.36 6.83
N GLY A 335 -16.82 -8.09 5.80
CA GLY A 335 -17.26 -7.67 4.47
C GLY A 335 -16.97 -6.19 4.17
N MET A 336 -17.13 -5.82 2.90
CA MET A 336 -16.83 -4.48 2.40
C MET A 336 -17.69 -3.41 3.11
N GLU A 337 -18.98 -3.68 3.34
CA GLU A 337 -19.92 -2.76 4.00
C GLU A 337 -19.51 -2.41 5.44
N ALA A 338 -18.80 -3.30 6.12
CA ALA A 338 -18.25 -3.03 7.46
C ALA A 338 -16.98 -2.16 7.42
N GLY A 339 -16.47 -1.86 6.22
CA GLY A 339 -15.25 -1.08 6.01
C GLY A 339 -13.96 -1.89 6.11
N ASP A 340 -13.99 -3.22 5.97
CA ASP A 340 -12.82 -4.11 6.11
C ASP A 340 -12.02 -4.25 4.80
N TYR A 341 -11.62 -3.12 4.20
CA TYR A 341 -10.87 -3.06 2.95
C TYR A 341 -10.05 -1.78 2.85
N ALA A 342 -9.17 -1.71 1.84
CA ALA A 342 -8.51 -0.49 1.44
C ALA A 342 -8.91 -0.10 0.01
N LYS A 343 -9.00 1.21 -0.26
CA LYS A 343 -9.30 1.78 -1.58
C LYS A 343 -8.50 3.06 -1.79
N ALA A 344 -7.97 3.24 -2.99
CA ALA A 344 -7.33 4.46 -3.43
C ALA A 344 -7.70 4.77 -4.88
N SER A 345 -7.80 6.06 -5.20
CA SER A 345 -8.09 6.58 -6.53
C SER A 345 -6.90 7.39 -7.03
N PHE A 346 -6.32 6.98 -8.14
CA PHE A 346 -5.16 7.62 -8.78
C PHE A 346 -5.63 8.53 -9.90
N TYR A 347 -5.24 9.80 -9.84
CA TYR A 347 -5.53 10.84 -10.82
C TYR A 347 -4.36 11.06 -11.78
N GLU A 348 -3.16 10.67 -11.37
CA GLU A 348 -1.94 10.66 -12.17
C GLU A 348 -1.16 9.40 -11.77
N LEU A 349 -0.58 8.72 -12.76
CA LEU A 349 0.32 7.60 -12.56
C LEU A 349 1.28 7.53 -13.77
N GLU A 350 2.53 7.91 -13.55
CA GLU A 350 3.55 7.94 -14.60
C GLU A 350 4.76 7.12 -14.18
N LEU A 351 5.24 6.27 -15.09
CA LEU A 351 6.47 5.52 -14.94
C LEU A 351 7.43 5.88 -16.07
N ASN A 352 8.55 6.50 -15.73
CA ASN A 352 9.60 6.90 -16.66
C ASN A 352 10.86 6.07 -16.38
N GLN A 353 11.17 5.10 -17.24
CA GLN A 353 12.33 4.20 -17.13
C GLN A 353 12.97 3.92 -18.48
#